data_AF-M1XHQ2-F1
#
_entry.id   AF-M1XHQ2-F1
#
_cell.length_a   1.000
_cell.length_b   1.000
_cell.length_c   1.000
_cell.angle_alpha   90.00
_cell.angle_beta   90.00
_cell.angle_gamma   90.00
#
_symmetry.space_group_name_H-M   'P 1'
#
loop_
_entity.id
_entity.type
_entity.pdbx_description
1 polymer ?
#
loop_
_entity_poly.entity_id
_entity_poly.type
_entity_poly.pdbx_seq_one_letter_code
_entity_poly.pdbx_strand_id
1 'polypeptide(L)'
;MSYTLFEIGPFALDSFGWKETIPPKKDGDSEKVVRMASPIIVNARFSDPITGVEKLIITNNNGKKDIFESDILTTRNLPSLIKYGYSINEKYIRSLSYALQLMRDRLPLSELYEGVGILETPFGYLISLDKVLKSIQFNQSSPSYPIVDSAYDLTPKGTFDNWFNMYIDEVKGHLLLELAVIFGISALVTSFLKHFFIVGFFN
;
A
#
# COMPACT_ATOMS: atom_id res chain seq x y z
N MET A 1 10.11 -15.64 20.45
CA MET A 1 11.22 -14.69 20.64
C MET A 1 10.72 -13.30 20.26
N SER A 2 10.98 -12.30 21.10
CA SER A 2 10.73 -10.90 20.73
C SER A 2 11.85 -10.44 19.80
N TYR A 3 11.52 -9.78 18.70
CA TYR A 3 12.51 -9.11 17.86
C TYR A 3 12.07 -7.66 17.64
N THR A 4 13.06 -6.76 17.59
CA THR A 4 12.84 -5.34 17.34
C THR A 4 12.70 -5.12 15.84
N LEU A 5 11.55 -4.57 15.42
CA LEU A 5 11.23 -4.23 14.03
C LEU A 5 11.75 -2.84 13.65
N PHE A 6 11.72 -1.90 14.60
CA PHE A 6 12.13 -0.52 14.37
C PHE A 6 12.56 0.13 15.69
N GLU A 7 13.58 0.98 15.64
CA GLU A 7 14.09 1.70 16.82
C GLU A 7 14.63 3.07 16.42
N ILE A 8 14.24 4.10 17.17
CA ILE A 8 14.78 5.46 17.01
C ILE A 8 14.69 6.22 18.33
N GLY A 9 15.85 6.66 18.83
CA GLY A 9 15.94 7.36 20.11
C GLY A 9 15.34 6.49 21.25
N PRO A 10 14.43 7.01 22.08
CA PRO A 10 13.81 6.24 23.15
C PRO A 10 12.69 5.31 22.66
N PHE A 11 12.32 5.35 21.37
CA PHE A 11 11.17 4.61 20.85
C PHE A 11 11.60 3.32 20.18
N ALA A 12 10.92 2.24 20.53
CA ALA A 12 11.11 0.94 19.89
C ALA A 12 9.76 0.30 19.55
N LEU A 13 9.73 -0.39 18.42
CA LEU A 13 8.67 -1.27 18.00
C LEU A 13 9.21 -2.70 17.99
N ASP A 14 8.64 -3.56 18.83
CA ASP A 14 8.90 -5.00 18.79
C ASP A 14 7.68 -5.78 18.27
N SER A 15 7.79 -7.10 18.21
CA SER A 15 6.70 -7.98 17.78
C SER A 15 5.42 -7.84 18.62
N PHE A 16 5.51 -7.26 19.81
CA PHE A 16 4.36 -6.99 20.67
C PHE A 16 3.83 -5.57 20.47
N GLY A 17 4.65 -4.56 20.28
CA GLY A 17 4.18 -3.22 19.94
C GLY A 17 5.14 -2.10 20.30
N TRP A 18 4.61 -0.88 20.40
CA TRP A 18 5.40 0.31 20.68
C TRP A 18 5.72 0.46 22.15
N LYS A 19 6.96 0.81 22.45
CA LYS A 19 7.46 1.16 23.77
C LYS A 19 8.36 2.39 23.75
N GLU A 20 8.41 3.08 24.88
CA GLU A 20 9.28 4.23 25.12
C GLU A 20 10.17 3.94 26.35
N THR A 21 11.47 4.19 26.23
CA THR A 21 12.44 4.11 27.32
C THR A 21 12.60 5.50 27.94
N ILE A 22 12.25 5.61 29.22
CA ILE A 22 12.34 6.85 29.99
C ILE A 22 13.59 6.79 30.85
N PRO A 23 14.53 7.75 30.72
CA PRO A 23 15.74 7.77 31.52
C PRO A 23 15.42 8.04 33.00
N PRO A 24 16.31 7.60 33.92
CA PRO A 24 16.16 7.85 35.34
C PRO A 24 16.18 9.35 35.64
N LYS A 25 15.35 9.80 36.59
CA LYS A 25 15.28 11.23 36.98
C LYS A 25 16.26 11.58 38.10
N LYS A 26 16.80 10.59 38.80
CA LYS A 26 17.74 10.72 39.92
C LYS A 26 18.77 9.61 39.87
N ASP A 27 19.94 9.85 40.45
CA ASP A 27 20.95 8.80 40.66
C ASP A 27 20.36 7.66 41.51
N GLY A 28 20.45 6.44 40.99
CA GLY A 28 19.91 5.23 41.62
C GLY A 28 18.54 4.78 41.10
N ASP A 29 17.83 5.58 40.30
CA ASP A 29 16.63 5.13 39.61
C ASP A 29 16.99 4.20 38.43
N SER A 30 16.15 3.20 38.16
CA SER A 30 16.27 2.36 36.96
C SER A 30 15.55 2.98 35.77
N GLU A 31 16.04 2.68 34.57
CA GLU A 31 15.34 3.00 33.33
C GLU A 31 13.95 2.37 33.32
N LYS A 32 12.96 3.14 32.86
CA LYS A 32 11.58 2.67 32.80
C LYS A 32 11.15 2.49 31.36
N VAL A 33 10.79 1.26 30.99
CA VAL A 33 10.22 0.94 29.69
C VAL A 33 8.70 0.89 29.81
N VAL A 34 7.99 1.70 29.02
CA VAL A 34 6.53 1.78 29.04
C VAL A 34 5.94 1.36 27.70
N ARG A 35 4.86 0.57 27.72
CA ARG A 35 4.17 0.15 26.49
C ARG A 35 3.09 1.17 26.10
N MET A 36 3.18 1.64 24.87
CA MET A 36 2.35 2.74 24.34
C MET A 36 1.26 2.24 23.42
N ALA A 37 1.51 1.20 22.62
CA ALA A 37 0.51 0.70 21.67
C ALA A 37 0.75 -0.77 21.28
N SER A 38 -0.24 -1.37 20.60
CA SER A 38 -0.07 -2.56 19.78
C SER A 38 0.88 -2.28 18.59
N PRO A 39 1.24 -3.29 17.77
CA PRO A 39 2.04 -3.05 16.57
C PRO A 39 1.26 -2.17 15.59
N ILE A 40 1.78 -0.96 15.35
CA ILE A 40 1.29 -0.01 14.36
C ILE A 40 2.48 0.28 13.46
N ILE A 41 2.39 -0.13 12.20
CA ILE A 41 3.48 -0.02 11.24
C ILE A 41 3.06 0.94 10.15
N VAL A 42 3.86 1.97 9.89
CA VAL A 42 3.74 2.77 8.67
C VAL A 42 4.53 2.04 7.59
N ASN A 43 3.83 1.41 6.64
CA ASN A 43 4.47 0.57 5.62
C ASN A 43 4.91 1.37 4.40
N ALA A 44 4.16 2.40 4.05
CA ALA A 44 4.48 3.28 2.94
C ALA A 44 3.81 4.63 3.13
N ARG A 45 4.40 5.67 2.51
CA ARG A 45 3.82 7.00 2.39
C ARG A 45 3.76 7.39 0.92
N PHE A 46 2.70 8.09 0.54
CA PHE A 46 2.50 8.53 -0.84
C PHE A 46 1.76 9.84 -0.90
N SER A 47 2.04 10.63 -1.94
CA SER A 47 1.31 11.86 -2.21
C SER A 47 0.22 11.59 -3.24
N ASP A 48 -0.98 12.04 -2.92
CA ASP A 48 -2.07 12.12 -3.87
C ASP A 48 -1.72 13.17 -4.95
N PRO A 49 -1.67 12.80 -6.24
CA PRO A 49 -1.18 13.69 -7.28
C PRO A 49 -2.14 14.86 -7.58
N ILE A 50 -3.41 14.74 -7.22
CA ILE A 50 -4.44 15.75 -7.50
C ILE A 50 -4.51 16.77 -6.37
N THR A 51 -4.50 16.29 -5.13
CA THR A 51 -4.68 17.14 -3.94
C THR A 51 -3.37 17.54 -3.28
N GLY A 52 -2.27 16.82 -3.56
CA GLY A 52 -0.99 16.97 -2.87
C GLY A 52 -1.01 16.46 -1.42
N VAL A 53 -2.15 15.94 -0.95
CA VAL A 53 -2.28 15.40 0.41
C VAL A 53 -1.52 14.10 0.52
N GLU A 54 -0.74 13.96 1.58
CA GLU A 54 -0.05 12.72 1.85
C GLU A 54 -0.99 11.71 2.53
N LYS A 55 -0.89 10.46 2.08
CA LYS A 55 -1.57 9.30 2.62
C LYS A 55 -0.54 8.23 3.02
N LEU A 56 -0.93 7.37 3.96
CA LEU A 56 -0.11 6.32 4.57
C LEU A 56 -0.80 4.98 4.46
N ILE A 57 -0.01 3.92 4.26
CA ILE A 57 -0.45 2.54 4.50
C ILE A 57 -0.10 2.18 5.94
N ILE A 58 -1.12 1.93 6.75
CA ILE A 58 -0.95 1.47 8.13
C ILE A 58 -1.27 -0.03 8.22
N THR A 59 -0.36 -0.80 8.82
CA THR A 59 -0.54 -2.25 9.00
C THR A 59 -0.27 -2.72 10.43
N ASN A 60 -0.55 -4.00 10.67
CA ASN A 60 -0.14 -4.74 11.86
C ASN A 60 0.59 -6.03 11.46
N ASN A 61 1.04 -6.81 12.44
CA ASN A 61 1.76 -8.07 12.20
C ASN A 61 0.89 -9.18 11.56
N ASN A 62 -0.43 -8.98 11.43
CA ASN A 62 -1.38 -9.98 10.92
C ASN A 62 -1.81 -9.70 9.46
N GLY A 63 -1.14 -8.78 8.77
CA GLY A 63 -1.44 -8.47 7.37
C GLY A 63 -2.67 -7.58 7.16
N LYS A 64 -3.22 -6.98 8.23
CA LYS A 64 -4.23 -5.92 8.10
C LYS A 64 -3.60 -4.73 7.38
N LYS A 65 -4.29 -4.16 6.40
CA LYS A 65 -3.82 -3.03 5.59
C LYS A 65 -4.95 -2.03 5.39
N ASP A 66 -4.76 -0.82 5.91
CA ASP A 66 -5.68 0.30 5.71
C ASP A 66 -4.90 1.52 5.17
N ILE A 67 -5.58 2.35 4.39
CA ILE A 67 -5.05 3.61 3.87
C ILE A 67 -5.70 4.77 4.63
N PHE A 68 -4.88 5.71 5.08
CA PHE A 68 -5.31 6.92 5.79
C PHE A 68 -4.60 8.14 5.23
N GLU A 69 -5.20 9.33 5.34
CA GLU A 69 -4.45 10.58 5.24
C GLU A 69 -3.42 10.66 6.39
N SER A 70 -2.29 11.31 6.15
CA SER A 70 -1.19 11.40 7.12
C SER A 70 -1.56 12.13 8.41
N ASP A 71 -2.65 12.90 8.40
CA ASP A 71 -3.18 13.56 9.58
C ASP A 71 -3.63 12.56 10.68
N ILE A 72 -3.78 11.28 10.33
CA ILE A 72 -4.02 10.18 11.27
C ILE A 72 -2.92 10.09 12.33
N LEU A 73 -1.70 10.54 12.02
CA LEU A 73 -0.58 10.53 12.96
C LEU A 73 -0.63 11.70 13.96
N THR A 74 -1.55 12.66 13.81
CA THR A 74 -1.73 13.73 14.80
C THR A 74 -2.28 13.18 16.11
N THR A 75 -1.95 13.81 17.23
CA THR A 75 -2.46 13.40 18.55
C THR A 75 -3.99 13.44 18.66
N ARG A 76 -4.63 14.28 17.83
CA ARG A 76 -6.10 14.38 17.73
C ARG A 76 -6.70 13.14 17.07
N ASN A 77 -6.12 12.69 15.96
CA ASN A 77 -6.72 11.65 15.13
C ASN A 77 -6.20 10.25 15.46
N LEU A 78 -4.99 10.12 16.00
CA LEU A 78 -4.33 8.84 16.26
C LEU A 78 -5.16 7.87 17.14
N PRO A 79 -5.91 8.31 18.18
CA PRO A 79 -6.80 7.41 18.93
C PRO A 79 -7.88 6.75 18.07
N SER A 80 -8.27 7.33 16.93
CA SER A 80 -9.26 6.75 16.03
C SER A 80 -8.84 5.40 15.43
N LEU A 81 -7.53 5.09 15.41
CA LEU A 81 -7.04 3.76 15.03
C LEU A 81 -7.57 2.64 15.93
N ILE A 82 -8.05 2.94 17.14
CA ILE A 82 -8.73 1.97 18.01
C ILE A 82 -9.95 1.37 17.31
N LYS A 83 -10.69 2.17 16.52
CA LYS A 83 -11.83 1.69 15.70
C LYS A 83 -11.41 0.60 14.70
N TYR A 84 -10.16 0.65 14.24
CA TYR A 84 -9.61 -0.30 13.27
C TYR A 84 -8.99 -1.53 13.94
N GLY A 85 -9.07 -1.65 15.27
CA GLY A 85 -8.60 -2.82 16.03
C GLY A 85 -7.19 -2.69 16.61
N TYR A 86 -6.61 -1.49 16.57
CA TYR A 86 -5.36 -1.20 17.28
C TYR A 86 -5.62 -0.90 18.76
N SER A 87 -4.60 -1.04 19.61
CA SER A 87 -4.66 -0.65 21.01
C SER A 87 -3.66 0.48 21.28
N ILE A 88 -4.10 1.56 21.92
CA ILE A 88 -3.28 2.75 22.18
C ILE A 88 -3.47 3.17 23.64
N ASN A 89 -2.37 3.42 24.33
CA ASN A 89 -2.34 4.01 25.66
C ASN A 89 -2.25 5.54 25.51
N GLU A 90 -3.39 6.22 25.60
CA GLU A 90 -3.51 7.65 25.33
C GLU A 90 -2.65 8.54 26.25
N LYS A 91 -2.19 8.03 27.40
CA LYS A 91 -1.21 8.73 28.27
C LYS A 91 0.07 9.10 27.51
N TYR A 92 0.46 8.30 26.52
CA TYR A 92 1.67 8.47 25.73
C TYR A 92 1.38 8.87 24.27
N ILE A 93 0.19 9.41 23.98
CA ILE A 93 -0.24 9.71 22.61
C ILE A 93 0.71 10.67 21.88
N ARG A 94 1.30 11.64 22.59
CA ARG A 94 2.28 12.58 22.04
C ARG A 94 3.57 11.88 21.59
N SER A 95 4.12 11.03 22.44
CA SER A 95 5.30 10.23 22.15
C SER A 95 5.04 9.25 21.01
N LEU A 96 3.91 8.54 21.04
CA LEU A 96 3.52 7.60 19.99
C LEU A 96 3.32 8.30 18.64
N SER A 97 2.60 9.43 18.62
CA SER A 97 2.40 10.26 17.43
C SER A 97 3.73 10.68 16.81
N TYR A 98 4.69 11.10 17.62
CA TYR A 98 6.01 11.49 17.14
C TYR A 98 6.82 10.30 16.64
N ALA A 99 6.80 9.16 17.35
CA ALA A 99 7.51 7.95 16.94
C ALA A 99 7.02 7.41 15.58
N LEU A 100 5.71 7.47 15.32
CA LEU A 100 5.14 7.08 14.03
C LEU A 100 5.51 8.05 12.90
N GLN A 101 5.59 9.36 13.18
CA GLN A 101 6.11 10.34 12.23
C GLN A 101 7.58 10.08 11.92
N LEU A 102 8.40 9.80 12.93
CA LEU A 102 9.81 9.43 12.74
C LEU A 102 9.97 8.15 11.91
N MET A 103 9.09 7.16 12.08
CA MET A 103 9.04 5.97 11.24
C MET A 103 8.71 6.32 9.79
N ARG A 104 7.66 7.13 9.57
CA ARG A 104 7.27 7.64 8.25
C ARG A 104 8.41 8.40 7.56
N ASP A 105 9.14 9.24 8.28
CA ASP A 105 10.22 10.06 7.71
C ASP A 105 11.39 9.22 7.17
N ARG A 106 11.52 7.97 7.62
CA ARG A 106 12.50 7.01 7.08
C ARG A 106 12.03 6.32 5.80
N LEU A 107 10.76 6.45 5.43
CA LEU A 107 10.21 5.82 4.24
C LEU A 107 10.43 6.69 2.99
N PRO A 108 10.78 6.07 1.85
CA PRO A 108 10.76 6.78 0.58
C PRO A 108 9.33 7.25 0.28
N LEU A 109 9.22 8.39 -0.40
CA LEU A 109 7.95 8.82 -0.95
C LEU A 109 7.62 7.91 -2.14
N SER A 110 6.51 7.18 -2.05
CA SER A 110 5.93 6.45 -3.17
C SER A 110 4.90 7.31 -3.88
N GLU A 111 4.63 7.01 -5.14
CA GLU A 111 3.47 7.56 -5.85
C GLU A 111 2.31 6.57 -5.72
N LEU A 112 1.10 7.11 -5.54
CA LEU A 112 -0.15 6.37 -5.64
C LEU A 112 -0.68 6.48 -7.07
N TYR A 113 -0.96 5.32 -7.66
CA TYR A 113 -1.62 5.25 -8.94
C TYR A 113 -3.02 4.68 -8.74
N GLU A 114 -4.04 5.49 -8.96
CA GLU A 114 -5.44 5.06 -8.84
C GLU A 114 -5.94 4.60 -10.21
N GLY A 115 -6.59 3.43 -10.26
CA GLY A 115 -7.28 2.94 -11.46
C GLY A 115 -6.99 1.49 -11.84
N VAL A 116 -7.62 1.07 -12.93
CA VAL A 116 -7.55 -0.29 -13.50
C VAL A 116 -7.22 -0.22 -14.98
N GLY A 117 -6.52 -1.23 -15.49
CA GLY A 117 -6.01 -1.27 -16.85
C GLY A 117 -4.58 -0.76 -16.90
N ILE A 118 -4.29 0.20 -17.77
CA ILE A 118 -2.94 0.73 -17.96
C ILE A 118 -2.83 2.06 -17.24
N LEU A 119 -1.93 2.10 -16.28
CA LEU A 119 -1.64 3.28 -15.49
C LEU A 119 -0.35 3.90 -15.99
N GLU A 120 -0.44 5.15 -16.44
CA GLU A 120 0.72 5.92 -16.87
C GLU A 120 1.52 6.38 -15.66
N THR A 121 2.84 6.31 -15.77
CA THR A 121 3.76 6.73 -14.72
C THR A 121 4.93 7.51 -15.35
N PRO A 122 5.63 8.35 -14.59
CA PRO A 122 6.88 8.98 -15.05
C PRO A 122 7.97 7.96 -15.41
N PHE A 123 7.86 6.73 -14.90
CA PHE A 123 8.86 5.67 -15.03
C PHE A 123 8.45 4.59 -16.07
N GLY A 124 7.44 4.84 -16.91
CA GLY A 124 6.86 3.87 -17.83
C GLY A 124 5.38 3.63 -17.54
N TYR A 125 4.92 2.39 -17.61
CA TYR A 125 3.53 2.05 -17.29
C TYR A 125 3.41 0.86 -16.33
N LEU A 126 2.27 0.78 -15.66
CA LEU A 126 1.83 -0.36 -14.84
C LEU A 126 0.56 -0.96 -15.44
N ILE A 127 0.36 -2.26 -15.24
CA ILE A 127 -0.92 -2.92 -15.53
C ILE A 127 -1.58 -3.25 -14.19
N SER A 128 -2.68 -2.56 -13.91
CA SER A 128 -3.50 -2.74 -12.72
C SER A 128 -4.69 -3.64 -13.04
N LEU A 129 -4.72 -4.83 -12.44
CA LEU A 129 -5.87 -5.76 -12.46
C LEU A 129 -6.17 -6.18 -11.01
N ASP A 130 -6.36 -7.47 -10.73
CA ASP A 130 -6.34 -8.02 -9.37
C ASP A 130 -4.97 -7.84 -8.70
N LYS A 131 -3.91 -8.03 -9.48
CA LYS A 131 -2.53 -7.77 -9.10
C LYS A 131 -1.94 -6.69 -9.99
N VAL A 132 -0.95 -6.00 -9.46
CA VAL A 132 -0.16 -5.00 -10.19
C VAL A 132 0.99 -5.69 -10.91
N LEU A 133 1.01 -5.58 -12.23
CA LEU A 133 2.14 -6.02 -13.05
C LEU A 133 2.96 -4.81 -13.48
N LYS A 134 4.28 -4.91 -13.28
CA LYS A 134 5.23 -3.85 -13.63
C LYS A 134 5.75 -4.06 -15.05
N SER A 135 5.77 -2.99 -15.86
CA SER A 135 6.48 -3.02 -17.14
C SER A 135 8.00 -3.12 -16.92
N ILE A 136 8.72 -3.50 -17.98
CA ILE A 136 10.19 -3.53 -17.98
C ILE A 136 10.75 -2.14 -17.67
N GLN A 137 10.20 -1.10 -18.31
CA GLN A 137 10.63 0.29 -18.12
C GLN A 137 10.46 0.76 -16.67
N PHE A 138 9.31 0.47 -16.06
CA PHE A 138 9.05 0.80 -14.66
C PHE A 138 10.03 0.10 -13.72
N ASN A 139 10.26 -1.20 -13.93
CA ASN A 139 11.10 -2.01 -13.06
C ASN A 139 12.58 -1.61 -13.12
N GLN A 140 13.02 -0.96 -14.20
CA GLN A 140 14.39 -0.47 -14.38
C GLN A 140 14.59 0.96 -13.83
N SER A 141 13.52 1.77 -13.80
CA SER A 141 13.63 3.22 -13.60
C SER A 141 13.11 3.71 -12.25
N SER A 142 12.22 2.95 -11.60
CA SER A 142 11.59 3.39 -10.35
C SER A 142 12.31 2.83 -9.11
N PRO A 143 12.64 3.68 -8.11
CA PRO A 143 13.20 3.23 -6.84
C PRO A 143 12.14 2.68 -5.86
N SER A 144 10.85 2.75 -6.22
CA SER A 144 9.74 2.56 -5.29
C SER A 144 8.80 1.43 -5.70
N TYR A 145 8.24 0.73 -4.72
CA TYR A 145 7.15 -0.21 -4.97
C TYR A 145 5.87 0.59 -5.27
N PRO A 146 5.18 0.35 -6.41
CA PRO A 146 4.00 1.09 -6.77
C PRO A 146 2.85 0.76 -5.82
N ILE A 147 2.15 1.78 -5.35
CA ILE A 147 0.91 1.60 -4.59
C ILE A 147 -0.21 1.86 -5.57
N VAL A 148 -1.08 0.86 -5.74
CA VAL A 148 -2.18 0.94 -6.68
C VAL A 148 -3.48 0.65 -5.93
N ASP A 149 -4.48 1.48 -6.18
CA ASP A 149 -5.83 1.29 -5.68
C ASP A 149 -6.78 0.99 -6.85
N SER A 150 -7.59 -0.05 -6.70
CA SER A 150 -8.52 -0.55 -7.72
C SER A 150 -9.93 -0.54 -7.18
N ALA A 151 -10.85 0.07 -7.92
CA ALA A 151 -12.27 0.13 -7.57
C ALA A 151 -13.04 -1.18 -7.90
N TYR A 152 -12.41 -2.16 -8.56
CA TYR A 152 -13.08 -3.36 -9.06
C TYR A 152 -12.59 -4.63 -8.37
N ASP A 153 -13.53 -5.53 -8.04
CA ASP A 153 -13.22 -6.91 -7.65
C ASP A 153 -12.89 -7.73 -8.90
N LEU A 154 -11.59 -7.90 -9.14
CA LEU A 154 -11.05 -8.71 -10.24
C LEU A 154 -10.47 -10.04 -9.74
N THR A 155 -10.77 -10.41 -8.49
CA THR A 155 -10.25 -11.64 -7.87
C THR A 155 -10.69 -12.86 -8.70
N PRO A 156 -9.76 -13.70 -9.17
CA PRO A 156 -10.12 -14.88 -9.95
C PRO A 156 -11.05 -15.83 -9.17
N LYS A 157 -12.10 -16.32 -9.82
CA LYS A 157 -13.02 -17.33 -9.28
C LYS A 157 -13.02 -18.57 -10.18
N GLY A 158 -13.02 -19.75 -9.55
CA GLY A 158 -12.90 -21.02 -10.28
C GLY A 158 -11.47 -21.27 -10.78
N THR A 159 -11.35 -21.93 -11.92
CA THR A 159 -10.05 -22.26 -12.54
C THR A 159 -10.03 -21.81 -13.99
N PHE A 160 -8.83 -21.50 -14.48
CA PHE A 160 -8.61 -21.24 -15.90
C PHE A 160 -9.04 -22.42 -16.75
N ASP A 161 -8.72 -23.66 -16.35
CA ASP A 161 -9.07 -24.87 -17.10
C ASP A 161 -10.58 -25.02 -17.30
N ASN A 162 -11.39 -24.72 -16.27
CA ASN A 162 -12.84 -24.78 -16.40
C ASN A 162 -13.36 -23.72 -17.40
N TRP A 163 -12.83 -22.50 -17.34
CA TRP A 163 -13.20 -21.44 -18.28
C TRP A 163 -12.74 -21.78 -19.70
N PHE A 164 -11.55 -22.35 -19.85
CA PHE A 164 -10.98 -22.75 -21.13
C PHE A 164 -11.74 -23.93 -21.74
N ASN A 165 -12.15 -24.92 -20.95
CA ASN A 165 -13.00 -26.01 -21.42
C ASN A 165 -14.35 -25.46 -21.91
N MET A 166 -14.99 -24.56 -21.15
CA MET A 166 -16.20 -23.86 -21.62
C MET A 166 -15.96 -23.11 -22.93
N TYR A 167 -14.81 -22.45 -23.08
CA TYR A 167 -14.46 -21.79 -24.34
C TYR A 167 -14.36 -22.80 -25.50
N ILE A 168 -13.70 -23.94 -25.29
CA ILE A 168 -13.53 -24.96 -26.33
C ILE A 168 -14.87 -25.61 -26.72
N ASP A 169 -15.72 -25.91 -25.75
CA ASP A 169 -16.95 -26.66 -25.97
C ASP A 169 -18.09 -25.77 -26.49
N GLU A 170 -18.17 -24.51 -26.03
CA GLU A 170 -19.34 -23.65 -26.25
C GLU A 170 -19.04 -22.40 -27.10
N VAL A 171 -17.79 -21.90 -27.11
CA VAL A 171 -17.44 -20.64 -27.78
C VAL A 171 -16.74 -20.88 -29.11
N LYS A 172 -15.78 -21.80 -29.15
CA LYS A 172 -14.92 -22.03 -30.31
C LYS A 172 -15.74 -22.43 -31.53
N GLY A 173 -15.51 -21.74 -32.66
CA GLY A 173 -16.26 -21.95 -33.90
C GLY A 173 -17.57 -21.16 -33.99
N HIS A 174 -17.96 -20.43 -32.93
CA HIS A 174 -19.08 -19.51 -32.94
C HIS A 174 -18.59 -18.06 -33.02
N LEU A 175 -18.57 -17.50 -34.23
CA LEU A 175 -17.97 -16.19 -34.53
C LEU A 175 -18.38 -15.07 -33.56
N LEU A 176 -19.67 -14.93 -33.25
CA LEU A 176 -20.14 -13.87 -32.36
C LEU A 176 -19.66 -14.04 -30.91
N LEU A 177 -19.52 -15.28 -30.45
CA LEU A 177 -19.03 -15.59 -29.10
C LEU A 177 -17.52 -15.38 -29.02
N GLU A 178 -16.78 -15.78 -30.05
CA GLU A 178 -15.34 -15.49 -30.15
C GLU A 178 -15.09 -13.97 -30.18
N LEU A 179 -15.88 -13.21 -30.95
CA LEU A 179 -15.83 -11.75 -30.97
C LEU A 179 -16.15 -11.13 -29.61
N ALA A 180 -17.11 -11.68 -28.86
CA ALA A 180 -17.43 -11.18 -27.52
C ALA A 180 -16.23 -11.32 -26.56
N VAL A 181 -15.51 -12.43 -26.60
CA VAL A 181 -14.27 -12.62 -25.82
C VAL A 181 -13.19 -11.65 -26.26
N ILE A 182 -13.01 -11.49 -27.58
CA ILE A 182 -12.06 -10.52 -28.16
C ILE A 182 -12.38 -9.10 -27.70
N PHE A 183 -13.65 -8.68 -27.73
CA PHE A 183 -14.05 -7.35 -27.28
C PHE A 183 -13.72 -7.11 -25.81
N GLY A 184 -13.90 -8.11 -24.94
CA GLY A 184 -13.53 -8.02 -23.52
C GLY A 184 -12.03 -7.72 -23.32
N ILE A 185 -11.14 -8.48 -23.96
CA ILE A 185 -9.68 -8.26 -23.82
C ILE A 185 -9.18 -7.05 -24.63
N SER A 186 -9.91 -6.65 -25.68
CA SER A 186 -9.52 -5.53 -26.55
C SER A 186 -9.47 -4.19 -25.83
N ALA A 187 -10.20 -4.03 -24.71
CA ALA A 187 -10.16 -2.81 -23.91
C ALA A 187 -8.73 -2.50 -23.41
N LEU A 188 -8.05 -3.51 -22.87
CA LEU A 188 -6.68 -3.38 -22.39
C LEU A 188 -5.70 -3.14 -23.55
N VAL A 189 -5.86 -3.89 -24.65
CA VAL A 189 -5.01 -3.75 -25.84
C VAL A 189 -5.16 -2.37 -26.49
N THR A 190 -6.38 -1.86 -26.60
CA THR A 190 -6.65 -0.55 -27.18
C THR A 190 -6.06 0.56 -26.31
N SER A 191 -6.23 0.45 -24.98
CA SER A 191 -5.61 1.38 -24.03
C SER A 191 -4.08 1.34 -24.12
N PHE A 192 -3.50 0.14 -24.30
CA PHE A 192 -2.06 -0.06 -24.46
C PHE A 192 -1.52 0.61 -25.71
N LEU A 193 -2.17 0.36 -26.85
CA LEU A 193 -1.78 0.97 -28.11
C LEU A 193 -1.90 2.49 -28.02
N LYS A 194 -2.97 3.01 -27.42
CA LYS A 194 -3.13 4.45 -27.18
C LYS A 194 -1.95 5.01 -26.38
N HIS A 195 -1.53 4.34 -25.30
CA HIS A 195 -0.37 4.76 -24.51
C HIS A 195 0.91 4.82 -25.36
N PHE A 196 1.20 3.77 -26.14
CA PHE A 196 2.38 3.73 -27.03
C PHE A 196 2.36 4.80 -28.13
N PHE A 197 1.22 5.00 -28.79
CA PHE A 197 1.11 5.95 -29.89
C PHE A 197 1.15 7.41 -29.40
N ILE A 198 0.65 7.71 -28.21
CA ILE A 198 0.76 9.05 -27.62
C ILE A 198 2.21 9.35 -27.19
N VAL A 199 2.92 8.38 -26.58
CA VAL A 199 4.31 8.57 -26.15
C VAL A 199 5.30 8.62 -27.34
N GLY A 200 4.99 7.95 -28.44
CA GLY A 200 5.83 7.95 -29.66
C GLY A 200 5.79 9.24 -30.48
N PHE A 201 4.81 10.12 -30.29
CA PHE A 201 4.72 11.42 -31.00
C PHE A 201 5.48 12.56 -30.30
N PHE A 202 5.88 12.37 -29.04
CA PHE A 202 6.59 13.38 -28.23
C PHE A 202 8.07 13.03 -27.95
N ASN A 203 8.63 12.03 -28.65
CA ASN A 203 10.08 11.77 -28.69
C ASN A 203 10.65 12.11 -30.08
#